data_AF-A0A0H2RAR3-F1
#
_entry.id   AF-A0A0H2RAR3-F1
#
_cell.length_a   1.000
_cell.length_b   1.000
_cell.length_c   1.000
_cell.angle_alpha   90.00
_cell.angle_beta   90.00
_cell.angle_gamma   90.00
#
_symmetry.space_group_name_H-M   'P 1'
#
loop_
_entity.id
_entity.type
_entity.pdbx_description
1 polymer ?
#
loop_
_entity_poly.entity_id
_entity_poly.type
_entity_poly.pdbx_seq_one_letter_code
_entity_poly.pdbx_strand_id
1 'polypeptide(L)'
;MSPAWREGKKLSSELRPSSGSKEDDCIARHLLKYIFPLQYKLESVFHCQSGYREHFERRRFADREAEITVCFRVLELQAKGACNTPARLKQTLFLASKLFRNHVRCGYKPLLDKTCPSKV
;
A
#
# COMPACT_ATOMS: atom_id res chain seq x y z
N MET A 1 26.94 14.86 7.53
CA MET A 1 25.60 14.71 6.92
C MET A 1 25.21 13.24 7.03
N SER A 2 24.25 12.89 7.89
CA SER A 2 23.81 11.49 8.04
C SER A 2 22.81 11.14 6.94
N PRO A 3 22.94 9.97 6.27
CA PRO A 3 22.01 9.59 5.20
C PRO A 3 20.60 9.26 5.71
N ALA A 4 19.59 9.64 4.93
CA ALA A 4 18.16 9.53 5.24
C ALA A 4 17.67 8.11 5.58
N TRP A 5 18.38 7.05 5.19
CA TRP A 5 18.01 5.66 5.53
C TRP A 5 18.14 5.31 7.02
N ARG A 6 18.78 6.17 7.83
CA ARG A 6 18.92 5.96 9.28
C ARG A 6 17.61 6.28 10.05
N GLU A 7 16.70 7.04 9.45
CA GLU A 7 15.41 7.44 10.06
C GLU A 7 14.34 6.35 10.00
N GLY A 8 14.50 5.34 9.12
CA GLY A 8 13.56 4.22 9.00
C GLY A 8 13.47 3.32 10.24
N LYS A 9 14.39 3.43 11.20
CA LYS A 9 14.33 2.67 12.46
C LYS A 9 13.14 3.07 13.33
N LYS A 10 12.76 4.36 13.32
CA LYS A 10 11.69 4.88 14.19
C LYS A 10 10.31 4.43 13.71
N LEU A 11 10.10 4.46 12.39
CA LEU A 11 8.84 4.03 11.76
C LEU A 11 8.59 2.52 11.94
N SER A 12 9.64 1.70 11.87
CA SER A 12 9.51 0.23 12.03
C SER A 12 9.19 -0.23 13.46
N SER A 13 9.55 0.54 14.49
CA SER A 13 9.21 0.22 15.88
C SER A 13 7.80 0.66 16.27
N GLU A 14 7.28 1.72 15.64
CA GLU A 14 5.95 2.29 15.91
C GLU A 14 4.83 1.50 15.19
N LEU A 15 5.15 0.79 14.11
CA LEU A 15 4.21 -0.05 13.35
C LEU A 15 4.07 -1.48 13.88
N ARG A 16 4.40 -1.77 15.14
CA ARG A 16 4.08 -3.07 15.73
C ARG A 16 2.56 -3.14 15.91
N PRO A 17 1.83 -3.97 15.14
CA PRO A 17 0.40 -4.07 15.35
C PRO A 17 0.18 -4.62 16.75
N SER A 18 -0.49 -3.84 17.60
CA SER A 18 -1.17 -4.39 18.76
C SER A 18 -2.10 -5.50 18.27
N SER A 19 -2.32 -6.54 19.06
CA SER A 19 -3.09 -7.74 18.71
C SER A 19 -4.59 -7.48 18.52
N GLY A 20 -4.97 -6.45 17.74
CA GLY A 20 -6.32 -6.03 17.43
C GLY A 20 -6.64 -6.29 15.97
N SER A 21 -7.52 -7.27 15.72
CA SER A 21 -7.97 -7.70 14.39
C SER A 21 -8.48 -6.58 13.47
N LYS A 22 -8.92 -5.43 14.03
CA LYS A 22 -9.52 -4.34 13.25
C LYS A 22 -8.49 -3.46 12.55
N GLU A 23 -7.33 -3.23 13.16
CA GLU A 23 -6.27 -2.38 12.59
C GLU A 23 -5.56 -3.11 11.44
N ASP A 24 -5.26 -4.39 11.64
CA ASP A 24 -4.72 -5.27 10.61
C ASP A 24 -5.60 -5.33 9.36
N ASP A 25 -6.92 -5.34 9.55
CA ASP A 25 -7.88 -5.32 8.46
C ASP A 25 -7.87 -3.99 7.69
N CYS A 26 -7.74 -2.86 8.40
CA CYS A 26 -7.62 -1.55 7.75
C CYS A 26 -6.35 -1.45 6.92
N ILE A 27 -5.22 -1.92 7.46
CA ILE A 27 -3.94 -1.98 6.76
C ILE A 27 -4.04 -2.92 5.56
N ALA A 28 -4.65 -4.09 5.72
CA ALA A 28 -4.84 -5.05 4.63
C ALA A 28 -5.70 -4.46 3.50
N ARG A 29 -6.82 -3.80 3.83
CA ARG A 29 -7.66 -3.10 2.83
C ARG A 29 -6.90 -2.00 2.13
N HIS A 30 -6.11 -1.23 2.86
CA HIS A 30 -5.29 -0.18 2.30
C HIS A 30 -4.24 -0.75 1.33
N LEU A 31 -3.55 -1.82 1.72
CA LEU A 31 -2.59 -2.54 0.87
C LEU A 31 -3.25 -3.09 -0.41
N LEU A 32 -4.46 -3.65 -0.31
CA LEU A 32 -5.17 -4.17 -1.48
C LEU A 32 -5.51 -3.07 -2.51
N LYS A 33 -5.62 -1.80 -2.12
CA LYS A 33 -5.83 -0.68 -3.07
C LYS A 33 -4.59 -0.42 -3.94
N TYR A 34 -3.40 -0.67 -3.40
CA TYR A 34 -2.15 -0.62 -4.16
C TYR A 34 -2.02 -1.81 -5.11
N ILE A 35 -2.39 -3.01 -4.66
CA ILE A 35 -2.22 -4.25 -5.44
C ILE A 35 -3.32 -4.39 -6.52
N PHE A 36 -4.56 -4.03 -6.21
CA PHE A 36 -5.73 -4.22 -7.08
C PHE A 36 -6.47 -2.92 -7.39
N PRO A 37 -5.78 -1.93 -7.99
CA PRO A 37 -6.32 -0.58 -8.15
C PRO A 37 -7.65 -0.55 -8.93
N LEU A 38 -7.74 -1.32 -10.01
CA LEU A 38 -8.94 -1.38 -10.86
C LEU A 38 -10.17 -1.92 -10.13
N GLN A 39 -9.99 -2.86 -9.19
CA GLN A 39 -11.09 -3.41 -8.40
C GLN A 39 -11.67 -2.37 -7.42
N TYR A 40 -10.86 -1.39 -7.05
CA TYR A 40 -11.25 -0.23 -6.26
C TYR A 40 -11.60 1.00 -7.11
N LYS A 41 -11.69 0.84 -8.44
CA LYS A 41 -11.94 1.92 -9.40
C LYS A 41 -10.92 3.06 -9.32
N LEU A 42 -9.69 2.74 -8.90
CA LEU A 42 -8.56 3.66 -8.93
C LEU A 42 -7.90 3.62 -10.30
N GLU A 43 -7.24 4.70 -10.69
CA GLU A 43 -6.49 4.74 -11.94
C GLU A 43 -5.35 3.72 -11.90
N SER A 44 -4.93 3.23 -13.07
CA SER A 44 -3.79 2.35 -13.20
C SER A 44 -2.94 2.79 -14.38
N VAL A 45 -1.62 2.77 -14.21
CA VAL A 45 -0.65 3.07 -15.28
C VAL A 45 -0.81 2.15 -16.49
N PHE A 46 -1.40 0.97 -16.30
CA PHE A 46 -1.65 -0.01 -17.35
C PHE A 46 -3.03 0.12 -18.00
N HIS A 47 -3.88 1.01 -17.49
CA HIS A 47 -5.25 1.21 -17.95
C HIS A 47 -5.46 2.67 -18.34
N CYS A 48 -4.69 3.12 -19.33
CA CYS A 48 -4.96 4.40 -20.00
C CYS A 48 -6.05 4.13 -21.05
N GLN A 49 -7.22 4.77 -20.90
CA GLN A 49 -8.27 4.67 -21.92
C GLN A 49 -7.69 5.10 -23.28
N SER A 50 -7.79 4.22 -24.26
CA SER A 50 -7.28 4.46 -25.62
C SER A 50 -8.02 5.65 -26.22
N GLY A 51 -7.43 6.84 -26.11
CA GLY A 51 -8.02 8.10 -26.57
C GLY A 51 -7.26 9.33 -26.10
N TYR A 52 -6.65 9.30 -24.90
CA TYR A 52 -5.76 10.36 -24.43
C TYR A 52 -4.31 10.04 -24.78
N ARG A 53 -3.93 10.27 -26.04
CA ARG A 53 -2.56 10.11 -26.53
C ARG A 53 -1.74 11.41 -26.51
N GLU A 54 -2.15 12.39 -25.74
CA GLU A 54 -1.38 13.61 -25.51
C GLU A 54 -1.03 13.72 -24.03
N HIS A 55 0.27 13.64 -23.75
CA HIS A 55 0.88 13.72 -22.43
C HIS A 55 0.55 12.52 -21.54
N PHE A 56 1.47 11.55 -21.51
CA PHE A 56 1.61 10.65 -20.37
C PHE A 56 1.91 11.53 -19.15
N GLU A 57 0.86 12.01 -18.48
CA GLU A 57 0.95 12.96 -17.38
C GLU A 57 1.57 12.25 -16.19
N ARG A 58 2.90 12.26 -16.15
CA ARG A 58 3.71 11.72 -15.04
C ARG A 58 3.25 12.24 -13.67
N ARG A 59 2.59 13.42 -13.65
CA ARG A 59 1.96 14.02 -12.47
C ARG A 59 0.75 13.25 -11.93
N ARG A 60 -0.05 12.57 -12.77
CA ARG A 60 -1.25 11.84 -12.32
C ARG A 60 -0.94 10.68 -11.36
N PHE A 61 0.24 10.08 -11.49
CA PHE A 61 0.67 8.95 -10.64
C PHE A 61 1.73 9.34 -9.60
N ALA A 62 1.99 10.65 -9.41
CA ALA A 62 3.05 11.11 -8.52
C ALA A 62 2.73 10.89 -7.03
N ASP A 63 1.45 10.98 -6.64
CA ASP A 63 1.00 10.77 -5.27
C ASP A 63 -0.20 9.82 -5.22
N ARG A 64 0.11 8.53 -5.06
CA ARG A 64 -0.89 7.48 -4.98
C ARG A 64 -1.69 7.51 -3.68
N GLU A 65 -1.09 8.00 -2.60
CA GLU A 65 -1.72 8.07 -1.29
C GLU A 65 -2.80 9.14 -1.27
N ALA A 66 -2.55 10.27 -1.93
CA ALA A 66 -3.56 11.30 -2.16
C ALA A 66 -4.77 10.76 -2.95
N GLU A 67 -4.55 10.03 -4.04
CA GLU A 67 -5.63 9.42 -4.83
C GLU A 67 -6.44 8.42 -4.00
N ILE A 68 -5.77 7.53 -3.27
CA ILE A 68 -6.42 6.55 -2.39
C ILE A 68 -7.24 7.25 -1.31
N THR A 69 -6.72 8.32 -0.72
CA THR A 69 -7.41 9.10 0.33
C THR A 69 -8.64 9.81 -0.22
N VAL A 70 -8.52 10.48 -1.37
CA VAL A 70 -9.62 11.21 -2.02
C VAL A 70 -10.71 10.25 -2.48
N CYS A 71 -10.37 9.19 -3.21
CA CYS A 71 -11.34 8.19 -3.65
C CYS A 71 -12.03 7.49 -2.48
N PHE A 72 -11.31 7.27 -1.38
CA PHE A 72 -11.90 6.66 -0.20
C PHE A 72 -12.88 7.58 0.52
N ARG A 73 -12.56 8.87 0.70
CA ARG A 73 -13.51 9.84 1.26
C ARG A 73 -14.77 9.96 0.40
N VAL A 74 -14.62 9.99 -0.92
CA VAL A 74 -15.75 10.05 -1.86
C VAL A 74 -16.61 8.77 -1.79
N LEU A 75 -15.99 7.59 -1.71
CA LEU A 75 -16.70 6.31 -1.61
C LEU A 75 -17.37 6.10 -0.24
N GLU A 76 -16.75 6.53 0.86
CA GLU A 76 -17.35 6.45 2.21
C GLU A 76 -18.57 7.35 2.36
N LEU A 77 -18.52 8.56 1.78
CA LEU A 77 -19.66 9.48 1.73
C LEU A 77 -20.84 8.89 0.95
N GLN A 78 -20.58 8.14 -0.13
CA GLN A 78 -21.62 7.47 -0.91
C GLN A 78 -22.14 6.18 -0.26
N ALA A 79 -21.32 5.48 0.54
CA ALA A 79 -21.62 4.14 1.05
C ALA A 79 -22.09 4.08 2.52
N LYS A 80 -22.44 5.21 3.15
CA LYS A 80 -22.92 5.26 4.56
C LYS A 80 -22.01 4.49 5.55
N GLY A 81 -20.69 4.67 5.44
CA GLY A 81 -19.74 4.32 6.51
C GLY A 81 -19.19 2.89 6.56
N ALA A 82 -19.39 2.05 5.53
CA ALA A 82 -18.70 0.75 5.46
C ALA A 82 -17.51 0.82 4.49
N CYS A 83 -16.29 0.52 4.98
CA CYS A 83 -15.10 0.44 4.14
C CYS A 83 -15.21 -0.75 3.16
N ASN A 84 -15.86 -0.52 2.03
CA ASN A 84 -16.29 -1.59 1.14
C ASN A 84 -15.09 -2.24 0.46
N THR A 85 -14.77 -3.47 0.88
CA THR A 85 -13.86 -4.35 0.14
C THR A 85 -14.66 -5.07 -0.93
N PRO A 86 -14.27 -4.97 -2.23
CA PRO A 86 -14.96 -5.69 -3.29
C PRO A 86 -15.13 -7.17 -2.95
N ALA A 87 -16.29 -7.75 -3.25
CA ALA A 87 -16.62 -9.13 -2.84
C ALA A 87 -15.54 -10.14 -3.23
N ARG A 88 -14.95 -9.98 -4.43
CA ARG A 88 -13.86 -10.79 -4.95
C ARG A 88 -12.57 -10.72 -4.11
N LEU A 89 -12.32 -9.61 -3.44
CA LEU A 89 -11.10 -9.38 -2.67
C LEU A 89 -11.25 -9.67 -1.18
N LYS A 90 -12.46 -10.00 -0.70
CA LYS A 90 -12.69 -10.32 0.72
C LYS A 90 -11.82 -11.47 1.21
N GLN A 91 -11.69 -12.53 0.41
CA GLN A 91 -10.84 -13.68 0.74
C GLN A 91 -9.35 -13.33 0.75
N THR A 92 -8.94 -12.33 -0.03
CA THR A 92 -7.54 -11.88 -0.13
C THR A 92 -7.10 -11.02 1.06
N LEU A 93 -8.03 -10.47 1.85
CA LEU A 93 -7.70 -9.65 3.04
C LEU A 93 -6.79 -10.37 4.01
N PHE A 94 -7.06 -11.65 4.28
CA PHE A 94 -6.23 -12.47 5.15
C PHE A 94 -4.79 -12.59 4.61
N LEU A 95 -4.64 -12.82 3.31
CA LEU A 95 -3.33 -12.92 2.66
C LEU A 95 -2.59 -11.58 2.69
N ALA A 96 -3.28 -10.47 2.47
CA ALA A 96 -2.71 -9.13 2.54
C ALA A 96 -2.24 -8.77 3.96
N SER A 97 -3.03 -9.11 4.99
CA SER A 97 -2.63 -8.94 6.39
C SER A 97 -1.39 -9.78 6.71
N LYS A 98 -1.36 -11.06 6.29
CA LYS A 98 -0.20 -11.93 6.46
C LYS A 98 1.04 -11.38 5.74
N LEU A 99 0.87 -10.89 4.52
CA LEU A 99 1.94 -10.28 3.73
C LEU A 99 2.53 -9.06 4.45
N PHE A 100 1.67 -8.18 4.97
CA PHE A 100 2.11 -7.01 5.73
C PHE A 100 2.90 -7.42 6.99
N ARG A 101 2.41 -8.38 7.76
CA ARG A 101 3.13 -8.89 8.95
C ARG A 101 4.50 -9.47 8.59
N ASN A 102 4.58 -10.21 7.48
CA ASN A 102 5.86 -10.75 7.00
C ASN A 102 6.81 -9.63 6.56
N HIS A 103 6.29 -8.60 5.91
CA HIS A 103 7.05 -7.42 5.50
C HIS A 103 7.64 -6.67 6.70
N VAL A 104 6.81 -6.34 7.71
CA VAL A 104 7.26 -5.64 8.93
C VAL A 104 8.33 -6.43 9.69
N ARG A 105 8.23 -7.76 9.68
CA ARG A 105 9.20 -8.65 10.34
C ARG A 105 10.41 -8.99 9.46
N CYS A 106 10.43 -8.56 8.21
CA CYS A 106 11.51 -8.88 7.30
C CYS A 106 12.77 -8.10 7.68
N GLY A 107 13.83 -8.81 8.04
CA GLY A 107 15.15 -8.23 8.28
C GLY A 107 15.84 -7.88 6.96
N TYR A 108 15.34 -6.87 6.23
CA TYR A 108 15.89 -6.47 4.93
C TYR A 108 17.38 -6.18 4.98
N LYS A 109 17.87 -5.54 6.06
CA LYS A 109 19.29 -5.26 6.25
C LYS A 109 20.12 -6.53 6.43
N PRO A 110 19.82 -7.44 7.39
CA PRO A 110 20.49 -8.74 7.47
C PRO A 110 20.43 -9.55 6.16
N LEU A 111 19.31 -9.52 5.44
CA LEU A 111 19.15 -10.19 4.16
C LEU A 111 20.09 -9.61 3.09
N LEU A 112 20.18 -8.28 3.02
CA LEU A 112 21.11 -7.58 2.14
C LEU A 112 22.56 -7.88 2.49
N ASP A 113 22.93 -7.77 3.78
CA ASP A 113 24.29 -8.01 4.24
C ASP A 113 24.73 -9.47 3.98
N LYS A 114 23.80 -10.44 3.96
CA LYS A 114 24.06 -11.85 3.61
C LYS A 114 24.22 -12.10 2.11
N THR A 115 23.46 -11.39 1.27
CA THR A 115 23.36 -11.67 -0.18
C THR A 115 24.25 -10.77 -1.03
N CYS A 116 24.48 -9.54 -0.60
CA CYS A 116 25.31 -8.54 -1.27
C CYS A 116 26.03 -7.68 -0.20
N PRO A 117 27.07 -8.23 0.44
CA PRO A 117 27.82 -7.49 1.45
C PRO A 117 28.53 -6.30 0.80
N SER A 118 28.24 -5.09 1.28
CA SER A 118 28.84 -3.84 0.77
C SER A 118 30.35 -3.70 1.02
N LYS A 119 30.91 -4.55 1.89
CA LYS A 119 32.35 -4.65 2.15
C LYS A 119 32.76 -6.10 1.96
N VAL A 120 33.65 -6.31 0.99
CA VAL A 120 34.41 -7.56 0.81
C VAL A 120 35.71 -7.42 1.58
#